data_AF-A0A954SG39-F1
#
_entry.id   AF-A0A954SG39-F1
#
_cell.length_a   1.000
_cell.length_b   1.000
_cell.length_c   1.000
_cell.angle_alpha   90.00
_cell.angle_beta   90.00
_cell.angle_gamma   90.00
#
_symmetry.space_group_name_H-M   'P 1'
#
loop_
_entity.id
_entity.type
_entity.pdbx_description
1 polymer ?
#
loop_
_entity_poly.entity_id
_entity_poly.type
_entity_poly.pdbx_seq_one_letter_code
_entity_poly.pdbx_strand_id
1 'polypeptide(L)'
;MKMLHFLPALSVLVVTAVSVDAADDLFSSVRNGSAFAKDLADDAESKQQKRDTGSIPPSPRQPKSLDDLEALLRDTKATEVTANEEYLTGMFAHEGWEFPVLVILDSETQNVHLFLGLSVIEDESQMTTSQVFRLLQASQEIAPMQFTYSATRKRTELHSVTPLAGLTSDELQNRLRTLATTADEQQSLWTLPRKSPDSSKKVAVDTPATNNTPSAPTQTPNFVGRWTARVSETEAFALDLLNSGKFKLAHVSNGKTTVSEGSFNATDTTMLLNAENLRISGSVKVVSGDSFEFRPTGAARSVTFRRVAGT
;
A
#
# COMPACT_ATOMS: atom_id res chain seq x y z
N MET A 1 -57.69 23.12 26.23
CA MET A 1 -57.19 21.77 25.95
C MET A 1 -55.70 21.85 25.71
N LYS A 2 -54.91 21.10 26.48
CA LYS A 2 -53.44 20.97 26.45
C LYS A 2 -53.05 19.78 25.58
N MET A 3 -52.00 19.90 24.76
CA MET A 3 -51.04 18.86 24.34
C MET A 3 -49.78 19.59 23.83
N LEU A 4 -48.67 19.73 24.58
CA LEU A 4 -47.51 18.82 24.76
C LEU A 4 -47.07 18.12 23.46
N HIS A 5 -46.04 18.60 22.76
CA HIS A 5 -44.57 18.36 22.91
C HIS A 5 -44.10 16.94 22.55
N PHE A 6 -43.13 16.82 21.63
CA PHE A 6 -41.92 15.99 21.82
C PHE A 6 -40.84 16.35 20.78
N LEU A 7 -39.74 16.95 21.25
CA LEU A 7 -38.42 17.01 20.58
C LEU A 7 -37.59 15.81 21.05
N PRO A 8 -36.79 15.15 20.20
CA PRO A 8 -35.77 14.21 20.67
C PRO A 8 -34.50 14.95 21.10
N ALA A 9 -34.10 14.73 22.34
CA ALA A 9 -32.88 15.24 22.96
C ALA A 9 -31.66 14.42 22.50
N LEU A 10 -30.58 15.15 22.19
CA LEU A 10 -29.25 14.66 21.88
C LEU A 10 -28.51 14.29 23.18
N SER A 11 -28.22 13.02 23.40
CA SER A 11 -27.43 12.56 24.56
C SER A 11 -25.94 12.82 24.33
N VAL A 12 -25.35 13.65 25.19
CA VAL A 12 -23.90 13.87 25.30
C VAL A 12 -23.35 12.88 26.34
N LEU A 13 -22.44 12.00 25.93
CA LEU A 13 -21.70 11.13 26.85
C LEU A 13 -20.46 11.88 27.34
N VAL A 14 -20.48 12.32 28.59
CA VAL A 14 -19.32 12.85 29.32
C VAL A 14 -18.67 11.66 30.05
N VAL A 15 -17.42 11.34 29.73
CA VAL A 15 -16.60 10.40 30.51
C VAL A 15 -15.69 11.22 31.42
N THR A 16 -16.08 11.35 32.69
CA THR A 16 -15.21 11.76 33.78
C THR A 16 -14.54 10.52 34.37
N ALA A 17 -13.21 10.42 34.26
CA ALA A 17 -12.43 9.48 35.06
C ALA A 17 -11.92 10.20 36.31
N VAL A 18 -12.32 9.70 37.48
CA VAL A 18 -11.76 10.07 38.79
C VAL A 18 -10.83 8.94 39.24
N SER A 19 -9.70 9.34 39.81
CA SER A 19 -8.54 8.55 40.23
C SER A 19 -8.85 7.39 41.19
N VAL A 20 -8.05 6.33 41.10
CA VAL A 20 -7.77 5.43 42.22
C VAL A 20 -6.27 5.48 42.48
N ASP A 21 -5.94 6.08 43.62
CA ASP A 21 -4.66 5.98 44.29
C ASP A 21 -4.74 4.74 45.20
N ALA A 22 -3.87 3.77 45.01
CA ALA A 22 -3.67 2.66 45.93
C ALA A 22 -2.23 2.17 45.79
N ALA A 23 -1.43 2.55 46.78
CA ALA A 23 -0.16 1.92 47.09
C ALA A 23 -0.34 0.41 47.30
N ASP A 24 0.51 -0.40 46.69
CA ASP A 24 1.33 -1.31 47.47
C ASP A 24 2.50 -1.87 46.64
N ASP A 25 3.67 -1.69 47.24
CA ASP A 25 4.99 -2.10 46.82
C ASP A 25 5.17 -3.58 47.20
N LEU A 26 4.87 -4.48 46.26
CA LEU A 26 5.08 -5.91 46.42
C LEU A 26 5.69 -6.43 45.12
N PHE A 27 6.81 -7.15 45.23
CA PHE A 27 7.62 -7.75 44.15
C PHE A 27 8.66 -6.81 43.52
N SER A 28 9.58 -6.33 44.36
CA SER A 28 10.90 -6.95 44.57
C SER A 28 11.94 -6.61 43.50
N SER A 29 12.85 -5.73 43.91
CA SER A 29 14.19 -5.58 43.36
C SER A 29 14.88 -6.94 43.20
N VAL A 30 14.99 -7.43 41.97
CA VAL A 30 16.00 -8.43 41.63
C VAL A 30 17.29 -7.67 41.33
N ARG A 31 18.08 -7.46 42.38
CA ARG A 31 19.52 -7.22 42.26
C ARG A 31 20.15 -8.52 41.80
N ASN A 32 20.49 -8.63 40.51
CA ASN A 32 21.44 -9.65 40.08
C ASN A 32 22.82 -9.25 40.60
N GLY A 33 23.19 -9.85 41.73
CA GLY A 33 24.51 -9.81 42.30
C GLY A 33 25.54 -10.40 41.35
N SER A 34 26.62 -9.66 41.18
CA SER A 34 27.90 -10.09 40.63
C SER A 34 28.36 -11.41 41.27
N ALA A 35 28.49 -12.46 40.45
CA ALA A 35 29.05 -13.75 40.84
C ALA A 35 30.57 -13.87 40.54
N PHE A 36 31.28 -12.77 40.28
CA PHE A 36 32.72 -12.80 39.95
C PHE A 36 33.55 -11.80 40.76
N ALA A 37 33.22 -11.62 42.04
CA ALA A 37 34.06 -10.84 42.94
C ALA A 37 34.37 -11.61 44.23
N LYS A 38 35.08 -12.74 44.09
CA LYS A 38 36.03 -13.20 45.10
C LYS A 38 36.88 -14.34 44.53
N ASP A 39 38.04 -13.98 44.00
CA ASP A 39 39.28 -14.58 44.47
C ASP A 39 40.47 -13.77 43.93
N LEU A 40 41.43 -13.54 44.84
CA LEU A 40 42.77 -13.00 44.61
C LEU A 40 42.90 -11.47 44.51
N ALA A 41 42.82 -10.83 45.69
CA ALA A 41 43.77 -9.78 46.02
C ALA A 41 44.92 -10.45 46.79
N ASP A 42 46.10 -10.49 46.18
CA ASP A 42 47.45 -10.37 46.76
C ASP A 42 48.46 -11.06 45.83
N ASP A 43 49.06 -10.29 44.94
CA ASP A 43 50.51 -10.07 44.97
C ASP A 43 50.95 -9.09 43.88
N ALA A 44 51.88 -8.23 44.27
CA ALA A 44 52.34 -7.06 43.55
C ALA A 44 53.37 -7.39 42.44
N GLU A 45 53.63 -6.34 41.65
CA GLU A 45 54.82 -6.10 40.83
C GLU A 45 54.85 -6.60 39.37
N SER A 46 54.60 -5.62 38.50
CA SER A 46 55.40 -5.29 37.32
C SER A 46 55.57 -6.34 36.22
N LYS A 47 54.69 -6.28 35.22
CA LYS A 47 55.10 -6.10 33.82
C LYS A 47 54.12 -5.16 33.12
N GLN A 48 54.63 -4.03 32.64
CA GLN A 48 53.99 -3.20 31.62
C GLN A 48 53.87 -4.03 30.33
N GLN A 49 52.83 -4.84 30.28
CA GLN A 49 52.39 -5.45 29.04
C GLN A 49 51.57 -4.37 28.33
N LYS A 50 52.18 -3.82 27.28
CA LYS A 50 51.59 -2.98 26.25
C LYS A 50 50.31 -3.68 25.76
N ARG A 51 49.20 -3.45 26.47
CA ARG A 51 47.87 -3.76 25.97
C ARG A 51 47.70 -2.79 24.82
N ASP A 52 47.67 -3.35 23.62
CA ASP A 52 46.96 -2.71 22.53
C ASP A 52 45.65 -2.20 23.14
N THR A 53 45.55 -0.89 23.27
CA THR A 53 44.28 -0.19 23.41
C THR A 53 43.54 -0.52 22.13
N GLY A 54 42.96 -1.72 22.09
CA GLY A 54 42.00 -2.12 21.09
C GLY A 54 41.00 -0.99 21.08
N SER A 55 41.07 -0.19 20.02
CA SER A 55 40.20 0.96 19.83
C SER A 55 38.80 0.43 20.07
N ILE A 56 38.19 0.86 21.18
CA ILE A 56 36.76 0.71 21.37
C ILE A 56 36.19 1.28 20.07
N PRO A 57 35.52 0.46 19.23
CA PRO A 57 34.99 0.97 17.99
C PRO A 57 34.15 2.19 18.37
N PRO A 58 34.35 3.35 17.71
CA PRO A 58 33.64 4.56 18.08
C PRO A 58 32.16 4.20 18.13
N SER A 59 31.51 4.38 19.29
CA SER A 59 30.07 4.24 19.38
C SER A 59 29.48 5.02 18.21
N PRO A 60 28.57 4.42 17.42
CA PRO A 60 28.00 5.11 16.28
C PRO A 60 27.50 6.47 16.75
N ARG A 61 28.05 7.53 16.16
CA ARG A 61 27.70 8.89 16.53
C ARG A 61 26.22 9.04 16.21
N GLN A 62 25.40 9.12 17.26
CA GLN A 62 23.99 9.39 17.10
C GLN A 62 23.86 10.74 16.40
N PRO A 63 23.07 10.84 15.31
CA PRO A 63 22.82 12.12 14.68
C PRO A 63 22.13 13.06 15.67
N LYS A 64 22.68 14.25 15.86
CA LYS A 64 22.16 15.28 16.79
C LYS A 64 21.62 16.51 16.06
N SER A 65 21.99 16.67 14.80
CA SER A 65 21.55 17.76 13.94
C SER A 65 21.04 17.23 12.59
N LEU A 66 20.41 18.13 11.85
CA LEU A 66 20.03 17.87 10.47
C LEU A 66 21.27 17.63 9.57
N ASP A 67 22.40 18.30 9.87
CA ASP A 67 23.67 18.10 9.16
C ASP A 67 24.21 16.67 9.33
N ASP A 68 24.11 16.11 10.55
CA ASP A 68 24.49 14.72 10.80
C ASP A 68 23.58 13.77 9.98
N LEU A 69 22.28 14.06 9.92
CA LEU A 69 21.31 13.27 9.17
C LEU A 69 21.51 13.39 7.65
N GLU A 70 21.99 14.55 7.17
CA GLU A 70 22.35 14.74 5.77
C GLU A 70 23.51 13.83 5.38
N ALA A 71 24.55 13.77 6.22
CA ALA A 71 25.67 12.87 6.01
C ALA A 71 25.21 11.40 5.94
N LEU A 72 24.34 10.98 6.88
CA LEU A 72 23.76 9.64 6.86
C LEU A 72 22.96 9.37 5.58
N LEU A 73 22.13 10.32 5.13
CA LEU A 73 21.31 10.16 3.93
C LEU A 73 22.16 10.02 2.67
N ARG A 74 23.25 10.79 2.54
CA ARG A 74 24.20 10.67 1.42
C ARG A 74 24.87 9.30 1.36
N ASP A 75 25.17 8.71 2.52
CA ASP A 75 25.74 7.36 2.61
C ASP A 75 24.76 6.25 2.17
N THR A 76 23.45 6.51 2.15
CA THR A 76 22.44 5.52 1.74
C THR A 76 22.35 5.27 0.23
N LYS A 77 23.17 5.96 -0.58
CA LYS A 77 23.08 6.06 -2.05
C LYS A 77 21.92 6.92 -2.55
N ALA A 78 21.28 7.70 -1.67
CA ALA A 78 20.37 8.74 -2.11
C ALA A 78 21.13 9.80 -2.93
N THR A 79 20.57 10.21 -4.07
CA THR A 79 21.12 11.25 -4.94
C THR A 79 20.39 12.57 -4.72
N GLU A 80 20.95 13.67 -5.25
CA GLU A 80 20.34 15.01 -5.20
C GLU A 80 19.97 15.50 -3.78
N VAL A 81 20.72 15.04 -2.77
CA VAL A 81 20.44 15.38 -1.38
C VAL A 81 20.59 16.89 -1.18
N THR A 82 19.52 17.53 -0.72
CA THR A 82 19.44 18.96 -0.44
C THR A 82 18.87 19.18 0.96
N ALA A 83 19.55 19.98 1.76
CA ALA A 83 19.12 20.36 3.10
C ALA A 83 18.39 21.72 3.07
N ASN A 84 17.30 21.80 3.83
CA ASN A 84 16.64 23.04 4.26
C ASN A 84 16.77 23.14 5.78
N GLU A 85 16.36 24.24 6.41
CA GLU A 85 16.44 24.44 7.86
C GLU A 85 15.64 23.40 8.67
N GLU A 86 14.58 22.85 8.09
CA GLU A 86 13.64 21.96 8.79
C GLU A 86 13.64 20.51 8.28
N TYR A 87 14.19 20.25 7.09
CA TYR A 87 14.07 18.95 6.45
C TYR A 87 15.15 18.71 5.38
N LEU A 88 15.35 17.43 5.04
CA LEU A 88 16.22 17.00 3.94
C LEU A 88 15.37 16.39 2.82
N THR A 89 15.77 16.63 1.58
CA THR A 89 15.18 15.99 0.40
C THR A 89 16.24 15.26 -0.39
N GLY A 90 15.86 14.25 -1.16
CA GLY A 90 16.74 13.55 -2.10
C GLY A 90 15.96 12.59 -2.99
N MET A 91 16.66 11.81 -3.81
CA MET A 91 16.11 10.77 -4.67
C MET A 91 16.69 9.41 -4.28
N PHE A 92 15.84 8.38 -4.20
CA PHE A 92 16.24 7.02 -3.86
C PHE A 92 15.81 6.04 -4.95
N ALA A 93 16.78 5.36 -5.56
CA ALA A 93 16.54 4.43 -6.65
C ALA A 93 16.29 2.99 -6.16
N HIS A 94 15.26 2.32 -6.69
CA HIS A 94 14.93 0.93 -6.39
C HIS A 94 14.16 0.27 -7.53
N GLU A 95 14.63 -0.87 -8.05
CA GLU A 95 13.94 -1.70 -9.07
C GLU A 95 13.36 -0.91 -10.27
N GLY A 96 14.13 0.04 -10.80
CA GLY A 96 13.73 0.86 -11.96
C GLY A 96 12.88 2.09 -11.63
N TRP A 97 12.56 2.30 -10.34
CA TRP A 97 11.95 3.53 -9.84
C TRP A 97 12.99 4.46 -9.23
N GLU A 98 12.74 5.76 -9.37
CA GLU A 98 13.40 6.80 -8.58
C GLU A 98 12.34 7.51 -7.75
N PHE A 99 12.43 7.33 -6.43
CA PHE A 99 11.46 7.87 -5.50
C PHE A 99 12.01 9.14 -4.83
N PRO A 100 11.27 10.26 -4.82
CA PRO A 100 11.64 11.41 -4.03
C PRO A 100 11.48 11.11 -2.54
N VAL A 101 12.53 11.29 -1.77
CA VAL A 101 12.58 11.10 -0.33
C VAL A 101 12.54 12.44 0.37
N LEU A 102 11.76 12.53 1.44
CA LEU A 102 11.79 13.63 2.40
C LEU A 102 12.07 13.05 3.79
N VAL A 103 13.02 13.67 4.49
CA VAL A 103 13.42 13.30 5.84
C VAL A 103 13.23 14.50 6.75
N ILE A 104 12.47 14.33 7.84
CA ILE A 104 12.23 15.38 8.84
C ILE A 104 12.75 14.88 10.18
N LEU A 105 13.57 15.69 10.84
CA LEU A 105 14.03 15.45 12.20
C LEU A 105 13.05 16.10 13.18
N ASP A 106 12.38 15.29 13.99
CA ASP A 106 11.62 15.78 15.14
C ASP A 106 12.50 15.69 16.39
N SER A 107 13.07 16.83 16.78
CA SER A 107 13.93 16.94 17.96
C SER A 107 13.18 16.78 19.28
N GLU A 108 11.88 17.08 19.31
CA GLU A 108 11.07 16.98 20.54
C GLU A 108 10.78 15.51 20.86
N THR A 109 10.35 14.74 19.85
CA THR A 109 10.03 13.32 20.04
C THR A 109 11.23 12.39 19.81
N GLN A 110 12.40 12.94 19.43
CA GLN A 110 13.62 12.20 19.11
C GLN A 110 13.39 11.14 18.01
N ASN A 111 12.61 11.50 17.00
CA ASN A 111 12.28 10.63 15.87
C ASN A 111 12.69 11.26 14.54
N VAL A 112 12.91 10.40 13.56
CA VAL A 112 13.09 10.76 12.17
C VAL A 112 11.89 10.26 11.38
N HIS A 113 11.21 11.19 10.72
CA HIS A 113 10.11 10.90 9.81
C HIS A 113 10.65 10.76 8.39
N LEU A 114 10.32 9.65 7.75
CA LEU A 114 10.70 9.32 6.39
C LEU A 114 9.44 9.29 5.53
N PHE A 115 9.48 10.02 4.41
CA PHE A 115 8.43 10.04 3.41
C PHE A 115 9.00 9.65 2.06
N LEU A 116 8.46 8.60 1.47
CA LEU A 116 8.74 8.18 0.11
C LEU A 116 7.60 8.68 -0.79
N GLY A 117 7.87 9.60 -1.73
CA GLY A 117 6.85 10.11 -2.63
C GLY A 117 6.52 9.11 -3.74
N LEU A 118 5.22 8.94 -4.03
CA LEU A 118 4.71 7.85 -4.86
C LEU A 118 4.07 8.36 -6.17
N SER A 119 2.86 8.91 -6.10
CA SER A 119 2.18 9.47 -7.28
C SER A 119 1.75 10.91 -7.04
N VAL A 120 2.09 11.79 -7.98
CA VAL A 120 1.56 13.15 -8.04
C VAL A 120 0.08 13.09 -8.41
N ILE A 121 -0.74 13.84 -7.69
CA ILE A 121 -2.18 14.04 -7.89
C ILE A 121 -2.35 15.49 -8.34
N GLU A 122 -2.50 15.69 -9.64
CA GLU A 122 -2.68 17.05 -10.18
C GLU A 122 -4.07 17.61 -9.85
N ASP A 123 -5.04 16.71 -9.76
CA ASP A 123 -6.44 16.98 -9.43
C ASP A 123 -6.90 15.94 -8.41
N GLU A 124 -7.42 16.38 -7.27
CA GLU A 124 -7.90 15.50 -6.19
C GLU A 124 -9.01 14.55 -6.66
N SER A 125 -9.71 14.89 -7.75
CA SER A 125 -10.67 13.99 -8.40
C SER A 125 -10.06 12.73 -9.02
N GLN A 126 -8.73 12.70 -9.21
CA GLN A 126 -7.99 11.54 -9.72
C GLN A 126 -7.91 10.41 -8.68
N MET A 127 -7.98 10.73 -7.39
CA MET A 127 -8.11 9.75 -6.32
C MET A 127 -9.58 9.46 -6.06
N THR A 128 -10.01 8.24 -6.38
CA THR A 128 -11.36 7.82 -6.00
C THR A 128 -11.43 7.60 -4.48
N THR A 129 -12.59 7.85 -3.88
CA THR A 129 -12.84 7.52 -2.46
C THR A 129 -12.50 6.05 -2.14
N SER A 130 -12.74 5.12 -3.07
CA SER A 130 -12.37 3.71 -2.93
C SER A 130 -10.86 3.45 -2.97
N GLN A 131 -10.09 4.26 -3.69
CA GLN A 131 -8.63 4.17 -3.69
C GLN A 131 -8.06 4.71 -2.38
N VAL A 132 -8.61 5.82 -1.85
CA VAL A 132 -8.27 6.34 -0.51
C VAL A 132 -8.54 5.29 0.57
N PHE A 133 -9.70 4.64 0.57
CA PHE A 133 -10.01 3.59 1.55
C PHE A 133 -9.09 2.37 1.43
N ARG A 134 -8.69 1.98 0.21
CA ARG A 134 -7.74 0.88 0.03
C ARG A 134 -6.34 1.24 0.51
N LEU A 135 -5.89 2.47 0.31
CA LEU A 135 -4.63 2.96 0.88
C LEU A 135 -4.71 3.02 2.42
N LEU A 136 -5.85 3.41 2.99
CA LEU A 136 -6.08 3.38 4.44
C LEU A 136 -6.06 1.96 4.99
N GLN A 137 -6.71 1.00 4.31
CA GLN A 137 -6.69 -0.41 4.70
C GLN A 137 -5.28 -0.98 4.59
N ALA A 138 -4.59 -0.74 3.47
CA ALA A 138 -3.22 -1.21 3.28
C ALA A 138 -2.28 -0.64 4.35
N SER A 139 -2.49 0.60 4.80
CA SER A 139 -1.75 1.20 5.93
C SER A 139 -1.91 0.43 7.24
N GLN A 140 -3.07 -0.20 7.47
CA GLN A 140 -3.26 -1.06 8.65
C GLN A 140 -2.52 -2.39 8.52
N GLU A 141 -2.39 -2.91 7.30
CA GLU A 141 -1.73 -4.19 7.01
C GLU A 141 -0.19 -4.08 7.04
N ILE A 142 0.36 -2.94 6.61
CA ILE A 142 1.82 -2.70 6.53
C ILE A 142 2.40 -1.94 7.73
N ALA A 143 1.64 -1.83 8.82
CA ALA A 143 2.08 -1.14 10.03
C ALA A 143 3.49 -1.63 10.45
N PRO A 144 4.42 -0.72 10.83
CA PRO A 144 4.20 0.68 11.22
C PRO A 144 4.26 1.70 10.07
N MET A 145 4.30 1.27 8.81
CA MET A 145 4.26 2.18 7.65
C MET A 145 2.82 2.58 7.31
N GLN A 146 2.64 3.76 6.73
CA GLN A 146 1.30 4.25 6.36
C GLN A 146 1.32 5.06 5.07
N PHE A 147 0.30 4.91 4.24
CA PHE A 147 0.06 5.77 3.10
C PHE A 147 -0.54 7.09 3.56
N THR A 148 0.02 8.20 3.09
CA THR A 148 -0.45 9.55 3.37
C THR A 148 -0.64 10.34 2.08
N TYR A 149 -1.37 11.45 2.17
CA TYR A 149 -1.46 12.45 1.12
C TYR A 149 -0.84 13.76 1.60
N SER A 150 0.11 14.28 0.85
CA SER A 150 0.66 15.62 1.10
C SER A 150 -0.12 16.64 0.28
N ALA A 151 -0.91 17.48 0.95
CA ALA A 151 -1.61 18.59 0.30
C ALA A 151 -0.62 19.60 -0.31
N THR A 152 0.49 19.87 0.39
CA THR A 152 1.54 20.81 -0.07
C THR A 152 2.24 20.32 -1.33
N ARG A 153 2.58 19.02 -1.39
CA ARG A 153 3.31 18.42 -2.52
C ARG A 153 2.41 17.74 -3.54
N LYS A 154 1.09 17.78 -3.30
CA LYS A 154 0.03 17.18 -4.12
C LYS A 154 0.38 15.77 -4.58
N ARG A 155 0.75 14.89 -3.64
CA ARG A 155 1.14 13.51 -3.96
C ARG A 155 0.81 12.55 -2.83
N THR A 156 0.61 11.28 -3.18
CA THR A 156 0.65 10.19 -2.21
C THR A 156 2.08 9.94 -1.75
N GLU A 157 2.24 9.61 -0.48
CA GLU A 157 3.53 9.29 0.13
C GLU A 157 3.39 8.03 0.99
N LEU A 158 4.47 7.27 1.13
CA LEU A 158 4.59 6.23 2.15
C LEU A 158 5.41 6.81 3.30
N HIS A 159 4.77 6.92 4.46
CA HIS A 159 5.34 7.50 5.67
C HIS A 159 5.75 6.42 6.66
N SER A 160 6.85 6.69 7.35
CA SER A 160 7.44 5.80 8.33
C SER A 160 8.21 6.60 9.37
N VAL A 161 8.10 6.21 10.64
CA VAL A 161 8.80 6.86 11.76
C VAL A 161 9.87 5.94 12.32
N THR A 162 11.09 6.44 12.50
CA THR A 162 12.18 5.69 13.12
C THR A 162 12.77 6.47 14.29
N PRO A 163 13.13 5.81 15.40
CA PRO A 163 13.84 6.48 16.49
C PRO A 163 15.18 7.06 15.99
N LEU A 164 15.54 8.24 16.50
CA LEU A 164 16.85 8.85 16.24
C LEU A 164 17.97 8.08 16.94
N ALA A 165 17.65 7.45 18.08
CA ALA A 165 18.59 6.67 18.87
C ALA A 165 19.09 5.45 18.08
N GLY A 166 20.40 5.38 17.86
CA GLY A 166 21.03 4.27 17.15
C GLY A 166 20.82 4.27 15.63
N LEU A 167 20.29 5.36 15.05
CA LEU A 167 20.15 5.48 13.61
C LEU A 167 21.53 5.57 12.93
N THR A 168 21.84 4.59 12.08
CA THR A 168 23.06 4.53 11.27
C THR A 168 22.72 4.65 9.78
N SER A 169 23.73 4.87 8.93
CA SER A 169 23.54 4.91 7.47
C SER A 169 22.96 3.59 6.94
N ASP A 170 23.43 2.45 7.47
CA ASP A 170 22.93 1.12 7.10
C ASP A 170 21.46 0.94 7.49
N GLU A 171 21.09 1.37 8.70
CA GLU A 171 19.70 1.28 9.17
C GLU A 171 18.78 2.19 8.34
N LEU A 172 19.21 3.42 8.06
CA LEU A 172 18.47 4.36 7.22
C LEU A 172 18.31 3.82 5.79
N GLN A 173 19.37 3.24 5.22
CA GLN A 173 19.30 2.62 3.89
C GLN A 173 18.34 1.42 3.88
N ASN A 174 18.40 0.55 4.88
CA ASN A 174 17.49 -0.58 5.00
C ASN A 174 16.04 -0.10 5.13
N ARG A 175 15.80 0.97 5.90
CA ARG A 175 14.48 1.56 6.05
C ARG A 175 13.93 2.14 4.74
N LEU A 176 14.76 2.86 3.98
CA LEU A 176 14.39 3.38 2.66
C LEU A 176 14.14 2.25 1.65
N ARG A 177 14.94 1.19 1.69
CA ARG A 177 14.74 0.00 0.85
C ARG A 177 13.41 -0.68 1.16
N THR A 178 13.10 -0.91 2.45
CA THR A 178 11.82 -1.48 2.86
C THR A 178 10.65 -0.63 2.40
N LEU A 179 10.72 0.70 2.55
CA LEU A 179 9.71 1.61 2.02
C LEU A 179 9.54 1.46 0.50
N ALA A 180 10.64 1.40 -0.25
CA ALA A 180 10.60 1.28 -1.70
C ALA A 180 10.04 -0.08 -2.16
N THR A 181 10.42 -1.17 -1.51
CA THR A 181 9.88 -2.51 -1.79
C THR A 181 8.38 -2.58 -1.48
N THR A 182 7.94 -2.06 -0.33
CA THR A 182 6.51 -1.99 0.00
C THR A 182 5.75 -1.09 -0.97
N ALA A 183 6.35 0.01 -1.41
CA ALA A 183 5.76 0.84 -2.45
C ALA A 183 5.58 0.07 -3.77
N ASP A 184 6.58 -0.68 -4.21
CA ASP A 184 6.50 -1.51 -5.42
C ASP A 184 5.43 -2.61 -5.31
N GLU A 185 5.41 -3.36 -4.20
CA GLU A 185 4.41 -4.39 -3.93
C GLU A 185 2.97 -3.83 -3.93
N GLN A 186 2.81 -2.59 -3.45
CA GLN A 186 1.53 -1.89 -3.37
C GLN A 186 1.32 -0.90 -4.52
N GLN A 187 2.11 -0.98 -5.60
CA GLN A 187 2.10 -0.03 -6.72
C GLN A 187 0.67 0.25 -7.23
N SER A 188 -0.11 -0.81 -7.38
CA SER A 188 -1.49 -0.74 -7.88
C SER A 188 -2.43 0.13 -7.03
N LEU A 189 -2.10 0.39 -5.76
CA LEU A 189 -2.91 1.20 -4.85
C LEU A 189 -2.66 2.70 -5.01
N TRP A 190 -1.42 3.09 -5.32
CA TRP A 190 -1.03 4.51 -5.35
C TRP A 190 -0.78 5.04 -6.76
N THR A 191 -0.63 4.20 -7.79
CA THR A 191 -0.56 4.67 -9.18
C THR A 191 -1.91 5.19 -9.67
N LEU A 192 -1.92 6.40 -10.21
CA LEU A 192 -3.12 6.97 -10.83
C LEU A 192 -3.27 6.46 -12.27
N PRO A 193 -4.51 6.31 -12.78
CA PRO A 193 -4.75 6.02 -14.18
C PRO A 193 -4.19 7.15 -15.04
N ARG A 194 -3.18 6.88 -15.86
CA ARG A 194 -2.67 7.87 -16.82
C ARG A 194 -3.79 8.26 -17.80
N LYS A 195 -4.17 9.54 -17.79
CA LYS A 195 -4.97 10.15 -18.85
C LYS A 195 -4.11 10.11 -20.11
N SER A 196 -4.38 9.19 -21.04
CA SER A 196 -3.65 9.14 -22.30
C SER A 196 -3.85 10.46 -23.03
N PRO A 197 -2.78 11.16 -23.46
CA PRO A 197 -2.92 12.29 -24.35
C PRO A 197 -3.42 11.78 -25.70
N ASP A 198 -4.50 12.41 -26.14
CA ASP A 198 -5.16 12.22 -27.43
C ASP A 198 -4.12 12.24 -28.56
N SER A 199 -3.80 11.06 -29.09
CA SER A 199 -2.84 10.90 -30.20
C SER A 199 -3.60 10.42 -31.43
N SER A 200 -4.49 11.27 -31.91
CA SER A 200 -4.93 11.27 -33.29
C SER A 200 -3.79 11.78 -34.19
N LYS A 201 -2.91 10.86 -34.63
CA LYS A 201 -2.17 11.00 -35.89
C LYS A 201 -1.72 9.64 -36.40
N LYS A 202 -2.58 9.09 -37.26
CA LYS A 202 -2.31 7.97 -38.15
C LYS A 202 -1.27 8.42 -39.18
N VAL A 203 -0.07 7.86 -39.13
CA VAL A 203 0.81 7.77 -40.30
C VAL A 203 1.20 6.31 -40.44
N ALA A 204 0.74 5.71 -41.54
CA ALA A 204 1.15 4.38 -41.97
C ALA A 204 2.54 4.47 -42.61
N VAL A 205 3.44 3.56 -42.24
CA VAL A 205 4.52 3.06 -43.11
C VAL A 205 4.78 1.59 -42.76
N ASP A 206 4.87 0.78 -43.81
CA ASP A 206 5.05 -0.66 -43.84
C ASP A 206 6.42 -1.18 -43.31
N THR A 207 6.35 -2.38 -42.74
CA THR A 207 7.30 -3.50 -42.43
C THR A 207 8.55 -3.69 -43.34
N PRO A 208 9.52 -4.64 -43.08
CA PRO A 208 9.68 -5.64 -41.98
C PRO A 208 11.14 -5.90 -41.45
N ALA A 209 11.28 -6.64 -40.33
CA ALA A 209 12.03 -7.91 -40.24
C ALA A 209 12.55 -8.28 -38.81
N THR A 210 12.11 -9.47 -38.36
CA THR A 210 12.77 -10.50 -37.52
C THR A 210 13.56 -10.15 -36.25
N ASN A 211 13.05 -10.61 -35.10
CA ASN A 211 13.79 -11.60 -34.31
C ASN A 211 12.83 -12.51 -33.53
N ASN A 212 13.06 -13.81 -33.65
CA ASN A 212 12.30 -14.89 -33.03
C ASN A 212 12.68 -15.04 -31.56
N THR A 213 11.69 -14.92 -30.68
CA THR A 213 11.73 -15.49 -29.32
C THR A 213 10.40 -16.21 -29.11
N PRO A 214 10.34 -17.45 -28.58
CA PRO A 214 9.08 -18.19 -28.50
C PRO A 214 8.13 -17.54 -27.50
N SER A 215 7.15 -16.79 -28.00
CA SER A 215 6.00 -16.38 -27.19
C SER A 215 5.07 -17.58 -27.02
N ALA A 216 4.79 -17.93 -25.77
CA ALA A 216 3.74 -18.86 -25.41
C ALA A 216 2.41 -18.45 -26.11
N PRO A 217 1.57 -19.42 -26.53
CA PRO A 217 0.40 -19.14 -27.34
C PRO A 217 -0.58 -18.24 -26.60
N THR A 218 -0.82 -17.04 -27.16
CA THR A 218 -1.94 -16.17 -26.78
C THR A 218 -3.24 -16.90 -27.10
N GLN A 219 -3.77 -17.65 -26.13
CA GLN A 219 -5.10 -18.25 -26.24
C GLN A 219 -6.12 -17.11 -26.34
N THR A 220 -6.85 -17.06 -27.45
CA THR A 220 -8.03 -16.20 -27.57
C THR A 220 -9.05 -16.65 -26.51
N PRO A 221 -9.47 -15.79 -25.58
CA PRO A 221 -10.35 -16.18 -24.49
C PRO A 221 -11.71 -16.61 -24.99
N ASN A 222 -12.05 -17.87 -24.76
CA ASN A 222 -13.39 -18.41 -25.03
C ASN A 222 -14.31 -18.14 -23.83
N PHE A 223 -15.18 -17.14 -23.95
CA PHE A 223 -16.17 -16.81 -22.93
C PHE A 223 -17.43 -17.69 -22.97
N VAL A 224 -17.63 -18.51 -24.01
CA VAL A 224 -18.82 -19.38 -24.13
C VAL A 224 -18.82 -20.42 -23.01
N GLY A 225 -19.92 -20.51 -22.26
CA GLY A 225 -20.10 -21.41 -21.13
C GLY A 225 -20.91 -20.80 -20.00
N ARG A 226 -21.01 -21.55 -18.89
CA ARG A 226 -21.68 -21.13 -17.66
C ARG A 226 -20.67 -20.61 -16.66
N TRP A 227 -21.00 -19.48 -16.05
CA TRP A 227 -20.14 -18.74 -15.15
C TRP A 227 -20.90 -18.31 -13.91
N THR A 228 -20.24 -18.28 -12.76
CA THR A 228 -20.81 -17.75 -11.52
C THR A 228 -19.84 -16.80 -10.86
N ALA A 229 -20.39 -15.81 -10.17
CA ALA A 229 -19.63 -14.87 -9.37
C ALA A 229 -20.35 -14.60 -8.06
N ARG A 230 -19.62 -14.63 -6.95
CA ARG A 230 -20.14 -14.25 -5.65
C ARG A 230 -19.52 -12.92 -5.26
N VAL A 231 -20.36 -11.93 -4.98
CA VAL A 231 -19.90 -10.58 -4.63
C VAL A 231 -20.02 -10.32 -3.14
N SER A 232 -21.02 -10.90 -2.49
CA SER A 232 -21.16 -10.92 -1.04
C SER A 232 -21.93 -12.16 -0.57
N GLU A 233 -22.29 -12.22 0.71
CA GLU A 233 -23.17 -13.27 1.21
C GLU A 233 -24.59 -13.19 0.62
N THR A 234 -25.05 -11.98 0.29
CA THR A 234 -26.41 -11.71 -0.18
C THR A 234 -26.48 -11.31 -1.65
N GLU A 235 -25.35 -11.21 -2.35
CA GLU A 235 -25.25 -10.81 -3.75
C GLU A 235 -24.40 -11.78 -4.58
N ALA A 236 -25.00 -12.33 -5.65
CA ALA A 236 -24.34 -13.24 -6.58
C ALA A 236 -24.90 -13.13 -8.00
N PHE A 237 -24.09 -13.56 -8.97
CA PHE A 237 -24.41 -13.57 -10.40
C PHE A 237 -24.19 -14.97 -10.99
N ALA A 238 -25.06 -15.37 -11.91
CA ALA A 238 -24.84 -16.50 -12.80
C ALA A 238 -25.04 -16.06 -14.25
N LEU A 239 -24.11 -16.39 -15.13
CA LEU A 239 -24.07 -15.95 -16.51
C LEU A 239 -23.89 -17.18 -17.43
N ASP A 240 -24.84 -17.42 -18.32
CA ASP A 240 -24.76 -18.44 -19.38
C ASP A 240 -24.53 -17.72 -20.72
N LEU A 241 -23.39 -17.96 -21.36
CA LEU A 241 -22.99 -17.38 -22.65
C LEU A 241 -23.00 -18.48 -23.71
N LEU A 242 -23.91 -18.38 -24.68
CA LEU A 242 -24.11 -19.39 -25.72
C LEU A 242 -23.28 -19.07 -26.98
N ASN A 243 -22.87 -20.10 -27.72
CA ASN A 243 -22.13 -19.92 -28.98
C ASN A 243 -22.92 -19.17 -30.06
N SER A 244 -24.23 -18.99 -29.87
CA SER A 244 -25.11 -18.20 -30.74
C SER A 244 -25.05 -16.68 -30.50
N GLY A 245 -24.19 -16.21 -29.58
CA GLY A 245 -24.13 -14.79 -29.18
C GLY A 245 -25.28 -14.37 -28.27
N LYS A 246 -25.97 -15.33 -27.64
CA LYS A 246 -27.06 -15.09 -26.68
C LYS A 246 -26.59 -15.30 -25.25
N PHE A 247 -27.12 -14.53 -24.30
CA PHE A 247 -26.82 -14.70 -22.88
C PHE A 247 -28.09 -14.87 -22.03
N LYS A 248 -27.91 -15.52 -20.88
CA LYS A 248 -28.83 -15.44 -19.73
C LYS A 248 -28.05 -15.01 -18.51
N LEU A 249 -28.47 -13.94 -17.85
CA LEU A 249 -27.90 -13.44 -16.61
C LEU A 249 -28.94 -13.57 -15.50
N ALA A 250 -28.61 -14.29 -14.44
CA ALA A 250 -29.33 -14.25 -13.18
C ALA A 250 -28.55 -13.40 -12.18
N HIS A 251 -29.22 -12.43 -11.56
CA HIS A 251 -28.68 -11.64 -10.45
C HIS A 251 -29.52 -11.93 -9.21
N VAL A 252 -28.86 -12.42 -8.17
CA VAL A 252 -29.44 -12.62 -6.84
C VAL A 252 -28.98 -11.47 -5.95
N SER A 253 -29.93 -10.76 -5.36
CA SER A 253 -29.66 -9.70 -4.39
C SER A 253 -30.69 -9.75 -3.27
N ASN A 254 -30.23 -9.89 -2.02
CA ASN A 254 -31.07 -9.97 -0.82
C ASN A 254 -32.20 -11.02 -0.95
N GLY A 255 -31.86 -12.21 -1.47
CA GLY A 255 -32.78 -13.34 -1.63
C GLY A 255 -33.77 -13.20 -2.80
N LYS A 256 -33.74 -12.10 -3.57
CA LYS A 256 -34.54 -11.93 -4.79
C LYS A 256 -33.68 -12.22 -6.01
N THR A 257 -34.24 -12.97 -6.95
CA THR A 257 -33.58 -13.29 -8.22
C THR A 257 -34.24 -12.53 -9.36
N THR A 258 -33.43 -11.85 -10.16
CA THR A 258 -33.85 -11.27 -11.44
C THR A 258 -33.13 -12.00 -12.57
N VAL A 259 -33.82 -12.24 -13.68
CA VAL A 259 -33.26 -12.92 -14.86
C VAL A 259 -33.40 -12.01 -16.06
N SER A 260 -32.32 -11.86 -16.82
CA SER A 260 -32.27 -11.09 -18.06
C SER A 260 -31.71 -11.96 -19.18
N GLU A 261 -32.33 -11.89 -20.35
CA GLU A 261 -31.91 -12.64 -21.53
C GLU A 261 -31.73 -11.71 -22.71
N GLY A 262 -30.70 -11.95 -23.53
CA GLY A 262 -30.41 -11.04 -24.62
C GLY A 262 -29.27 -11.51 -25.51
N SER A 263 -28.61 -10.54 -26.13
CA SER A 263 -27.42 -10.75 -26.96
C SER A 263 -26.17 -10.28 -26.23
N PHE A 264 -25.06 -10.98 -26.43
CA PHE A 264 -23.77 -10.52 -25.94
C PHE A 264 -22.75 -10.42 -27.07
N ASN A 265 -21.77 -9.56 -26.84
CA ASN A 265 -20.55 -9.49 -27.63
C ASN A 265 -19.38 -9.36 -26.66
N ALA A 266 -18.37 -10.22 -26.80
CA ALA A 266 -17.20 -10.23 -25.95
C ALA A 266 -15.94 -10.30 -26.82
N THR A 267 -14.95 -9.52 -26.41
CA THR A 267 -13.57 -9.50 -26.92
C THR A 267 -12.63 -9.73 -25.74
N ASP A 268 -11.33 -9.78 -26.00
CA ASP A 268 -10.31 -10.05 -24.98
C ASP A 268 -10.27 -8.99 -23.86
N THR A 269 -10.82 -7.80 -24.12
CA THR A 269 -10.73 -6.64 -23.22
C THR A 269 -12.08 -6.04 -22.85
N THR A 270 -13.16 -6.40 -23.55
CA THR A 270 -14.49 -5.81 -23.33
C THR A 270 -15.60 -6.83 -23.50
N MET A 271 -16.68 -6.65 -22.74
CA MET A 271 -17.91 -7.41 -22.87
C MET A 271 -19.11 -6.47 -22.82
N LEU A 272 -20.06 -6.70 -23.72
CA LEU A 272 -21.34 -6.02 -23.81
C LEU A 272 -22.45 -7.05 -23.72
N LEU A 273 -23.33 -6.89 -22.74
CA LEU A 273 -24.59 -7.61 -22.58
C LEU A 273 -25.73 -6.64 -22.92
N ASN A 274 -26.60 -7.02 -23.84
CA ASN A 274 -27.71 -6.18 -24.29
C ASN A 274 -29.02 -6.97 -24.34
N ALA A 275 -29.98 -6.57 -23.52
CA ALA A 275 -31.34 -7.08 -23.42
C ALA A 275 -32.34 -5.90 -23.40
N GLU A 276 -33.64 -6.19 -23.46
CA GLU A 276 -34.71 -5.20 -23.64
C GLU A 276 -34.64 -4.02 -22.65
N ASN A 277 -34.32 -4.28 -21.38
CA ASN A 277 -34.22 -3.25 -20.34
C ASN A 277 -32.88 -3.29 -19.59
N LEU A 278 -31.86 -3.90 -20.20
CA LEU A 278 -30.55 -4.09 -19.57
C LEU A 278 -29.44 -3.95 -20.59
N ARG A 279 -28.61 -2.93 -20.41
CA ARG A 279 -27.37 -2.75 -21.17
C ARG A 279 -26.19 -2.66 -20.21
N ILE A 280 -25.38 -3.70 -20.18
CA ILE A 280 -24.17 -3.76 -19.37
C ILE A 280 -22.99 -3.86 -20.32
N SER A 281 -22.26 -2.78 -20.52
CA SER A 281 -20.91 -2.83 -21.09
C SER A 281 -19.89 -2.91 -19.96
N GLY A 282 -18.67 -3.34 -20.24
CA GLY A 282 -17.59 -3.35 -19.26
C GLY A 282 -16.29 -3.87 -19.83
N SER A 283 -15.20 -3.68 -19.08
CA SER A 283 -13.93 -4.30 -19.42
C SER A 283 -13.87 -5.73 -18.88
N VAL A 284 -13.18 -6.59 -19.61
CA VAL A 284 -12.91 -7.96 -19.21
C VAL A 284 -11.41 -8.13 -19.07
N LYS A 285 -10.99 -8.79 -17.99
CA LYS A 285 -9.63 -9.29 -17.82
C LYS A 285 -9.71 -10.80 -17.63
N VAL A 286 -9.15 -11.55 -18.56
CA VAL A 286 -9.03 -13.00 -18.43
C VAL A 286 -7.97 -13.28 -17.37
N VAL A 287 -8.37 -13.97 -16.30
CA VAL A 287 -7.48 -14.34 -15.20
C VAL A 287 -6.91 -15.74 -15.44
N SER A 288 -7.74 -16.65 -15.96
CA SER A 288 -7.35 -17.99 -16.43
C SER A 288 -8.38 -18.51 -17.45
N GLY A 289 -8.16 -19.70 -18.05
CA GLY A 289 -9.14 -20.30 -18.96
C GLY A 289 -10.53 -20.55 -18.33
N ASP A 290 -10.58 -20.66 -17.01
CA ASP A 290 -11.79 -20.91 -16.22
C ASP A 290 -12.18 -19.73 -15.32
N SER A 291 -11.55 -18.56 -15.47
CA SER A 291 -11.95 -17.37 -14.72
C SER A 291 -11.63 -16.06 -15.44
N PHE A 292 -12.55 -15.11 -15.32
CA PHE A 292 -12.32 -13.75 -15.79
C PHE A 292 -12.93 -12.75 -14.82
N GLU A 293 -12.37 -11.57 -14.81
CA GLU A 293 -12.87 -10.42 -14.07
C GLU A 293 -13.60 -9.51 -15.04
N PHE A 294 -14.84 -9.18 -14.73
CA PHE A 294 -15.66 -8.25 -15.50
C PHE A 294 -15.94 -7.00 -14.68
N ARG A 295 -15.60 -5.84 -15.22
CA ARG A 295 -15.91 -4.55 -14.61
C ARG A 295 -16.93 -3.81 -15.46
N PRO A 296 -18.21 -3.77 -15.04
CA PRO A 296 -19.20 -2.99 -15.75
C PRO A 296 -18.80 -1.51 -15.86
N THR A 297 -19.10 -0.90 -17.00
CA THR A 297 -18.93 0.53 -17.24
C THR A 297 -19.78 1.30 -16.23
N GLY A 298 -19.16 2.22 -15.50
CA GLY A 298 -19.83 2.97 -14.43
C GLY A 298 -19.98 2.20 -13.10
N ALA A 299 -19.56 0.93 -13.02
CA ALA A 299 -19.52 0.20 -11.75
C ALA A 299 -18.22 0.46 -10.98
N ALA A 300 -18.36 0.65 -9.67
CA ALA A 300 -17.27 0.86 -8.74
C ALA A 300 -16.44 -0.40 -8.47
N ARG A 301 -17.01 -1.59 -8.73
CA ARG A 301 -16.41 -2.89 -8.48
C ARG A 301 -16.43 -3.75 -9.73
N SER A 302 -15.38 -4.54 -9.87
CA SER A 302 -15.34 -5.68 -10.77
C SER A 302 -15.94 -6.91 -10.10
N VAL A 303 -16.34 -7.86 -10.91
CA VAL A 303 -16.97 -9.12 -10.51
C VAL A 303 -16.15 -10.24 -11.14
N THR A 304 -15.59 -11.11 -10.30
CA THR A 304 -14.82 -12.26 -10.78
C THR A 304 -15.73 -13.44 -11.04
N PHE A 305 -15.88 -13.79 -12.30
CA PHE A 305 -16.61 -14.95 -12.79
C PHE A 305 -15.68 -16.17 -12.84
N ARG A 306 -16.19 -17.30 -12.34
CA ARG A 306 -15.55 -18.61 -12.43
C ARG A 306 -16.44 -19.55 -13.23
N ARG A 307 -15.82 -20.37 -14.07
CA ARG A 307 -16.53 -21.33 -14.92
C ARG A 307 -17.17 -22.40 -14.04
N VAL A 308 -18.42 -22.75 -14.33
CA VAL A 308 -19.08 -23.90 -13.73
C VAL A 308 -18.67 -25.12 -14.54
N ALA A 309 -17.99 -26.08 -13.90
CA ALA A 309 -17.63 -27.34 -14.53
C ALA A 309 -18.91 -28.03 -15.07
N GLY A 310 -18.89 -28.42 -16.33
CA GLY A 310 -20.01 -29.14 -16.94
C GLY A 310 -20.15 -30.51 -16.29
N THR A 311 -21.34 -30.79 -15.75
CA THR A 311 -21.89 -32.15 -15.68
C THR A 311 -22.31 -32.60 -17.07
#